data_AF-A0A6V7LG71-F1
#
_entry.id   AF-A0A6V7LG71-F1
#
_cell.length_a   1.000
_cell.length_b   1.000
_cell.length_c   1.000
_cell.angle_alpha   90.00
_cell.angle_beta   90.00
_cell.angle_gamma   90.00
#
_symmetry.space_group_name_H-M   'P 1'
#
loop_
_entity.id
_entity.type
_entity.pdbx_description
1 polymer ?
#
loop_
_entity_poly.entity_id
_entity_poly.type
_entity_poly.pdbx_seq_one_letter_code
_entity_poly.pdbx_strand_id
1 'polypeptide(L)'
;RGNNSAVIEVRVRPPAAQWRYRLDVFADGRRVYFDRKSLKFQHFPGVVVYTPTYILNQSEVIIMFDTGAGVEVIENQGFMSARVYLPWTYM
;
A
#
# COMPACT_ATOMS: atom_id res chain seq x y z
N ARG A 1 17.93 15.63 7.37
CA ARG A 1 18.07 14.90 6.07
C ARG A 1 16.69 14.36 5.75
N GLY A 2 15.91 15.07 4.94
CA GLY A 2 14.46 14.88 4.81
C GLY A 2 14.07 13.97 3.64
N ASN A 3 12.98 13.22 3.81
CA ASN A 3 12.16 12.55 2.79
C ASN A 3 12.89 12.10 1.50
N ASN A 4 13.77 11.10 1.61
CA ASN A 4 14.29 10.38 0.45
C ASN A 4 13.39 9.19 0.05
N SER A 5 12.27 8.97 0.74
CA SER A 5 11.34 7.89 0.40
C SER A 5 10.39 8.33 -0.71
N ALA A 6 10.03 7.39 -1.58
CA ALA A 6 8.94 7.58 -2.55
C ALA A 6 7.63 7.91 -1.82
N VAL A 7 6.84 8.79 -2.43
CA VAL A 7 5.51 9.12 -1.92
C VAL A 7 4.54 8.04 -2.35
N ILE A 8 3.98 7.32 -1.39
CA ILE A 8 2.96 6.29 -1.62
C ILE A 8 1.59 6.84 -1.27
N GLU A 9 0.69 6.86 -2.25
CA GLU A 9 -0.70 7.24 -2.05
C GLU A 9 -1.60 6.03 -2.25
N VAL A 10 -2.53 5.83 -1.31
CA VAL A 10 -3.55 4.77 -1.39
C VAL A 10 -4.93 5.42 -1.38
N ARG A 11 -5.77 5.05 -2.34
CA ARG A 11 -7.10 5.65 -2.54
C ARG A 11 -8.16 4.56 -2.67
N VAL A 12 -9.34 4.78 -2.10
CA VAL A 12 -10.50 3.92 -2.37
C VAL A 12 -10.96 4.17 -3.80
N ARG A 13 -11.17 3.11 -4.58
CA ARG A 13 -11.70 3.25 -5.93
C ARG A 13 -13.19 3.57 -5.89
N PRO A 14 -13.73 4.38 -6.82
CA PRO A 14 -15.17 4.61 -6.92
C PRO A 14 -15.93 3.29 -7.09
N PRO A 15 -17.15 3.13 -6.54
CA PRO A 15 -17.89 1.86 -6.57
C PRO A 15 -18.04 1.25 -7.98
N ALA A 16 -18.25 2.07 -9.01
CA ALA A 16 -18.35 1.63 -10.40
C ALA A 16 -17.05 1.01 -10.96
N ALA A 17 -15.88 1.31 -10.35
CA ALA A 17 -14.56 0.84 -10.76
C ALA A 17 -14.01 -0.29 -9.85
N GLN A 18 -14.81 -0.78 -8.90
CA GLN A 18 -14.38 -1.78 -7.91
C GLN A 18 -14.58 -3.25 -8.36
N TRP A 19 -14.90 -3.50 -9.63
CA TRP A 19 -15.18 -4.85 -10.15
C TRP A 19 -14.02 -5.84 -9.99
N ARG A 20 -12.79 -5.35 -9.85
CA ARG A 20 -11.59 -6.17 -9.64
C ARG A 20 -10.72 -5.68 -8.49
N TYR A 21 -10.41 -4.39 -8.45
CA TYR A 21 -9.55 -3.79 -7.44
C TYR A 21 -10.32 -2.82 -6.57
N ARG A 22 -10.11 -2.91 -5.25
CA ARG A 22 -10.76 -2.02 -4.28
C ARG A 22 -9.94 -0.76 -3.98
N LEU A 23 -8.61 -0.88 -3.97
CA LEU A 23 -7.67 0.22 -3.74
C LEU A 23 -6.87 0.57 -5.00
N ASP A 24 -6.62 1.85 -5.20
CA ASP A 24 -5.61 2.36 -6.12
C ASP A 24 -4.36 2.78 -5.35
N VAL A 25 -3.20 2.37 -5.87
CA VAL A 25 -1.89 2.69 -5.28
C VAL A 25 -1.09 3.50 -6.29
N PHE A 26 -0.53 4.62 -5.84
CA PHE A 26 0.37 5.45 -6.61
C PHE A 26 1.72 5.55 -5.90
N ALA A 27 2.80 5.41 -6.65
CA ALA A 27 4.16 5.69 -6.21
C ALA A 27 4.70 6.87 -7.02
N ASP A 28 5.04 7.97 -6.34
CA ASP A 28 5.48 9.23 -6.96
C ASP A 28 4.54 9.70 -8.09
N GLY A 29 3.23 9.63 -7.83
CA GLY A 29 2.18 9.99 -8.79
C GLY A 29 1.94 8.99 -9.92
N ARG A 30 2.73 7.91 -10.02
CA ARG A 30 2.53 6.83 -11.00
C ARG A 30 1.72 5.70 -10.40
N ARG A 31 0.66 5.30 -11.09
CA ARG A 31 -0.20 4.18 -10.64
C ARG A 31 0.54 2.85 -10.78
N VAL A 32 0.51 2.05 -9.73
CA VAL A 32 1.14 0.73 -9.66
C VAL A 32 0.10 -0.36 -9.44
N TYR A 33 0.38 -1.56 -9.96
CA TYR A 33 -0.55 -2.68 -9.97
C TYR A 33 0.10 -3.94 -9.39
N PHE A 34 -0.65 -4.73 -8.62
CA PHE A 34 -0.18 -5.91 -7.90
C PHE A 34 -0.79 -7.22 -8.45
N ASP A 35 -1.05 -7.24 -9.75
CA ASP A 35 -1.86 -8.25 -10.45
C ASP A 35 -1.18 -9.61 -10.59
N ARG A 36 0.15 -9.62 -10.63
CA ARG A 36 0.97 -10.81 -10.83
C ARG A 36 1.64 -11.20 -9.53
N LYS A 37 1.82 -12.49 -9.27
CA LYS A 37 2.52 -12.99 -8.06
C LYS A 37 3.88 -12.33 -7.85
N SER A 38 4.64 -12.12 -8.93
CA SER A 38 5.95 -11.43 -8.88
C SER A 38 5.85 -9.93 -8.56
N LEU A 39 4.73 -9.30 -8.85
CA LEU A 39 4.47 -7.87 -8.58
C LEU A 39 3.78 -7.65 -7.23
N LYS A 40 3.52 -8.72 -6.46
CA LYS A 40 2.92 -8.61 -5.13
C LYS A 40 3.81 -7.86 -4.15
N PHE A 41 5.12 -7.81 -4.41
CA PHE A 41 6.10 -7.02 -3.68
C PHE A 41 6.79 -6.07 -4.66
N GLN A 42 6.77 -4.77 -4.36
CA GLN A 42 7.42 -3.76 -5.17
C GLN A 42 8.28 -2.87 -4.26
N HIS A 43 9.54 -2.72 -4.64
CA HIS A 43 10.50 -1.89 -3.93
C HIS A 43 10.57 -0.52 -4.58
N PHE A 44 10.42 0.53 -3.77
CA PHE A 44 10.61 1.91 -4.15
C PHE A 44 11.71 2.51 -3.25
N PRO A 45 12.27 3.69 -3.60
CA PRO A 45 13.22 4.36 -2.72
C PRO A 45 12.67 4.51 -1.29
N GLY A 46 13.37 3.97 -0.29
CA GLY A 46 13.02 4.12 1.14
C GLY A 46 11.77 3.37 1.62
N VAL A 47 11.08 2.63 0.74
CA VAL A 47 9.80 1.99 1.07
C VAL A 47 9.52 0.76 0.20
N VAL A 48 8.98 -0.28 0.82
CA VAL A 48 8.47 -1.47 0.15
C VAL A 48 6.96 -1.47 0.25
N VAL A 49 6.29 -1.63 -0.89
CA VAL A 49 4.82 -1.75 -0.94
C VAL A 49 4.48 -3.15 -1.41
N TYR A 50 3.57 -3.81 -0.71
CA TYR A 50 3.12 -5.14 -1.10
C TYR A 50 1.66 -5.37 -0.77
N THR A 51 1.07 -6.34 -1.47
CA THR A 51 -0.27 -6.84 -1.18
C THR A 51 -0.15 -8.31 -0.80
N PRO A 52 -0.80 -8.79 0.26
CA PRO A 52 -0.72 -10.21 0.61
C PRO A 52 -1.13 -11.11 -0.56
N THR A 53 -0.45 -12.25 -0.72
CA THR A 53 -0.62 -13.13 -1.88
C THR A 53 -1.99 -13.80 -1.94
N TYR A 54 -2.68 -13.91 -0.79
CA TYR A 54 -4.04 -14.43 -0.68
C TYR A 54 -5.11 -13.38 -1.05
N ILE A 55 -4.75 -12.09 -1.14
CA ILE A 55 -5.67 -11.00 -1.53
C ILE A 55 -5.53 -10.70 -3.02
N LEU A 56 -6.52 -11.16 -3.79
CA LEU A 56 -6.54 -11.00 -5.26
C LEU A 56 -7.23 -9.70 -5.71
N ASN A 57 -8.12 -9.16 -4.88
CA ASN A 57 -8.92 -7.96 -5.19
C ASN A 57 -8.26 -6.65 -4.72
N GLN A 58 -7.02 -6.70 -4.24
CA GLN A 58 -6.28 -5.52 -3.77
C GLN A 58 -7.10 -4.69 -2.76
N SER A 59 -7.80 -5.35 -1.84
CA SER A 59 -8.48 -4.71 -0.71
C SER A 59 -7.54 -4.43 0.46
N GLU A 60 -6.30 -4.89 0.38
CA GLU A 60 -5.29 -4.74 1.43
C GLU A 60 -3.95 -4.40 0.78
N VAL A 61 -3.30 -3.35 1.31
CA VAL A 61 -2.00 -2.85 0.86
C VAL A 61 -1.16 -2.56 2.10
N ILE A 62 0.06 -3.07 2.12
CA ILE A 62 1.01 -2.87 3.21
C ILE A 62 2.20 -2.07 2.68
N ILE A 63 2.57 -1.04 3.43
CA ILE A 63 3.65 -0.09 3.13
C ILE A 63 4.65 -0.20 4.26
N MET A 64 5.88 -0.61 3.99
CA MET A 64 6.94 -0.77 4.97
C MET A 64 8.10 0.17 4.63
N PHE A 65 8.42 1.08 5.53
CA PHE A 65 9.57 1.97 5.41
C PHE A 65 10.85 1.26 5.84
N ASP A 66 11.98 1.64 5.26
CA ASP A 66 13.30 1.09 5.63
C ASP A 66 13.67 1.35 7.10
N THR A 67 13.01 2.32 7.75
CA THR A 67 13.16 2.60 9.18
C THR A 67 12.46 1.58 10.08
N GLY A 68 11.71 0.63 9.50
CA GLY A 68 10.90 -0.36 10.20
C GLY A 68 9.49 0.11 10.54
N ALA A 69 9.14 1.37 10.28
CA ALA A 69 7.76 1.83 10.37
C ALA A 69 6.91 1.18 9.25
N GLY A 70 5.69 0.78 9.58
CA GLY A 70 4.76 0.12 8.67
C GLY A 70 3.39 0.78 8.68
N VAL A 71 2.71 0.75 7.55
CA VAL A 71 1.31 1.17 7.41
C VAL A 71 0.56 0.11 6.62
N GLU A 72 -0.48 -0.46 7.23
CA GLU A 72 -1.41 -1.37 6.58
C GLU A 72 -2.70 -0.62 6.27
N VAL A 73 -3.13 -0.66 5.01
CA VAL A 73 -4.38 -0.04 4.54
C VAL A 73 -5.32 -1.14 4.10
N ILE A 74 -6.49 -1.18 4.72
CA ILE A 74 -7.55 -2.16 4.44
C ILE A 74 -8.78 -1.42 3.94
N GLU A 75 -9.32 -1.86 2.82
CA GLU A 75 -10.62 -1.48 2.31
C GLU A 75 -11.65 -2.57 2.62
N ASN A 76 -12.79 -2.15 3.17
CA ASN A 76 -13.92 -3.03 3.39
C ASN A 76 -15.22 -2.27 3.12
N GLN A 77 -15.95 -2.66 2.07
CA GLN A 77 -17.29 -2.14 1.73
C GLN A 77 -17.38 -0.61 1.63
N GLY A 78 -16.36 0.03 1.04
CA GLY A 78 -16.26 1.47 0.86
C GLY A 78 -15.57 2.20 2.01
N PHE A 79 -15.27 1.52 3.11
CA PHE A 79 -14.56 2.10 4.25
C PHE A 79 -13.08 1.74 4.18
N MET A 80 -12.22 2.76 4.35
CA MET A 80 -10.77 2.59 4.45
C MET A 80 -10.34 2.68 5.92
N SER A 81 -9.59 1.69 6.38
CA SER A 81 -8.91 1.70 7.67
C SER A 81 -7.41 1.68 7.45
N ALA A 82 -6.67 2.42 8.27
CA ALA A 82 -5.21 2.40 8.29
C ALA A 82 -4.73 1.96 9.67
N ARG A 83 -3.78 1.03 9.71
CA ARG A 83 -3.05 0.63 10.92
C ARG A 83 -1.59 1.02 10.75
N VAL A 84 -1.00 1.54 11.81
CA VAL A 84 0.39 1.97 11.81
C VAL A 84 1.18 1.09 12.78
N TYR A 85 2.27 0.52 12.30
CA TYR A 85 3.25 -0.24 13.08
C TYR A 85 4.48 0.63 13.26
N LEU A 86 4.89 0.85 14.51
CA LEU A 86 6.11 1.57 14.81
C LEU A 86 7.05 0.67 15.62
N PRO A 87 8.34 0.59 15.25
CA PRO A 87 9.31 -0.10 16.07
C PRO A 87 9.58 0.69 17.35
N TRP A 88 10.04 0.01 18.40
CA TRP A 88 10.26 0.60 19.73
C TRP A 88 11.25 1.77 19.73
N THR A 89 12.10 1.88 18.72
CA THR A 89 13.05 3.00 18.54
C THR A 89 12.38 4.37 18.35
N TYR A 90 11.06 4.41 18.13
CA TYR A 90 10.26 5.64 18.01
C TYR A 90 9.57 6.08 19.31
N MET A 91 9.64 5.26 20.36
CA MET A 91 9.17 5.63 21.70
C MET A 91 10.22 6.38 22.50
#